data_AF-A0A8I0FB50-F1
#
_entry.id   AF-A0A8I0FB50-F1
#
_cell.length_a   1.000
_cell.length_b   1.000
_cell.length_c   1.000
_cell.angle_alpha   90.00
_cell.angle_beta   90.00
_cell.angle_gamma   90.00
#
_symmetry.space_group_name_H-M   'P 1'
#
loop_
_entity.id
_entity.type
_entity.pdbx_description
1 polymer ?
#
loop_
_entity_poly.entity_id
_entity_poly.type
_entity_poly.pdbx_seq_one_letter_code
_entity_poly.pdbx_strand_id
1 'polypeptide(L)'
;VVNDRYTASPVFSMGESGLSLIQHAKRALDEDKEVNQGKAAKDMLNTATLATGIPFAVLGKPSGYWLDVAQGKKDAPDGIYDATRGTITGKHAPE
;
A
#
# COMPACT_ATOMS: atom_id res chain seq x y z
N VAL A 1 -12.15 32.11 15.24
CA VAL A 1 -11.41 30.86 15.57
C VAL A 1 -10.43 30.64 14.44
N VAL A 2 -9.14 30.80 14.73
CA VAL A 2 -8.06 30.95 13.74
C VAL A 2 -7.81 29.62 13.03
N ASN A 3 -7.68 29.73 11.71
CA ASN A 3 -7.46 28.67 10.75
C ASN A 3 -6.06 28.08 10.92
N ASP A 4 -5.98 26.90 11.55
CA ASP A 4 -4.74 26.15 11.80
C ASP A 4 -4.27 25.38 10.54
N ARG A 5 -4.28 26.08 9.40
CA ARG A 5 -3.87 25.57 8.08
C ARG A 5 -2.61 26.26 7.56
N TYR A 6 -1.79 26.77 8.47
CA TYR A 6 -0.46 27.26 8.12
C TYR A 6 0.59 26.17 8.38
N THR A 7 1.04 25.58 7.28
CA THR A 7 2.47 25.45 7.01
C THR A 7 3.22 24.26 7.63
N ALA A 8 2.74 23.04 7.42
CA ALA A 8 3.70 22.01 7.02
C ALA A 8 3.94 22.24 5.52
N SER A 9 4.98 23.04 5.18
CA SER A 9 5.32 23.29 3.78
C SER A 9 5.47 21.93 3.07
N PRO A 10 5.01 21.76 1.81
CA PRO A 10 5.09 20.51 1.07
C PRO A 10 6.49 19.86 1.12
N VAL A 11 7.53 20.69 1.25
CA VAL A 11 8.92 20.28 1.41
C VAL A 11 9.18 19.51 2.71
N PHE A 12 8.57 19.92 3.83
CA PHE A 12 8.70 19.20 5.11
C PHE A 12 7.96 17.85 5.06
N SER A 13 6.75 17.81 4.50
CA SER A 13 6.02 16.55 4.33
C SER A 13 6.70 15.58 3.38
N MET A 14 7.36 16.08 2.32
CA MET A 14 8.21 15.26 1.44
C MET A 14 9.48 14.77 2.15
N GLY A 15 10.09 15.60 3.01
CA GLY A 15 11.25 15.21 3.82
C GLY A 15 10.92 14.11 4.83
N GLU A 16 9.81 14.22 5.55
CA GLU A 16 9.32 13.17 6.45
C GLU A 16 8.97 11.90 5.68
N SER A 17 8.35 12.04 4.51
CA SER A 17 8.06 10.90 3.63
C SER A 17 9.35 10.19 3.19
N GLY A 18 10.39 10.93 2.81
CA GLY A 18 11.70 10.37 2.45
C GLY A 18 12.40 9.65 3.59
N LEU A 19 12.38 10.22 4.81
CA LEU A 19 12.93 9.57 5.99
C LEU A 19 12.19 8.28 6.33
N SER A 20 10.85 8.29 6.26
CA SER A 20 10.05 7.08 6.47
C SER A 20 10.37 6.00 5.43
N LEU A 21 10.62 6.39 4.17
CA LEU A 21 11.00 5.48 3.10
C LEU A 21 12.34 4.78 3.41
N ILE A 22 13.34 5.54 3.89
CA ILE A 22 14.65 4.99 4.27
C ILE A 22 14.52 4.00 5.45
N GLN A 23 13.73 4.36 6.46
CA GLN A 23 13.47 3.47 7.60
C GLN A 23 12.74 2.20 7.17
N HIS A 24 11.78 2.31 6.26
CA HIS A 24 11.07 1.16 5.70
C HIS A 24 11.98 0.28 4.83
N ALA A 25 12.86 0.88 4.01
CA ALA A 25 13.84 0.14 3.24
C ALA A 25 14.83 -0.62 4.14
N LYS A 26 15.34 0.02 5.20
CA LYS A 26 16.17 -0.67 6.21
C LYS A 26 15.42 -1.82 6.88
N ARG A 27 14.15 -1.62 7.23
CA ARG A 27 13.33 -2.65 7.87
C ARG A 27 12.98 -3.81 6.93
N ALA A 28 12.96 -3.57 5.63
CA ALA A 28 12.77 -4.61 4.61
C ALA A 28 14.05 -5.40 4.32
N LEU A 29 15.23 -4.85 4.66
CA LEU A 29 16.54 -5.52 4.57
C LEU A 29 16.92 -6.29 5.86
N ASP A 30 16.25 -6.01 6.98
CA ASP A 30 16.33 -6.84 8.20
C ASP A 30 15.58 -8.17 7.94
N GLU A 31 16.32 -9.27 7.75
CA GLU A 31 15.74 -10.61 7.53
C GLU A 31 14.96 -11.16 8.75
N ASP A 32 15.19 -10.59 9.93
CA ASP A 32 14.57 -10.98 11.22
C ASP A 32 13.19 -10.33 11.47
N LYS A 33 12.69 -9.50 10.54
CA LYS A 33 11.40 -8.83 10.67
C LYS A 33 10.43 -9.34 9.62
N GLU A 34 9.21 -9.64 10.03
CA GLU A 34 8.10 -9.92 9.12
C GLU A 34 7.97 -8.81 8.08
N VAL A 35 8.44 -9.09 6.87
CA VAL A 35 8.34 -8.17 5.75
C VAL A 35 6.86 -8.10 5.37
N ASN A 36 6.26 -6.92 5.50
CA ASN A 36 4.91 -6.70 5.01
C ASN A 36 4.93 -6.77 3.47
N GLN A 37 4.70 -7.97 2.94
CA GLN A 37 4.78 -8.26 1.51
C GLN A 37 3.83 -7.39 0.68
N GLY A 38 2.66 -7.06 1.22
CA GLY A 38 1.72 -6.13 0.58
C GLY A 38 2.28 -4.72 0.45
N LYS A 39 3.01 -4.24 1.46
CA LYS A 39 3.71 -2.95 1.41
C LYS A 39 4.86 -2.97 0.41
N ALA A 40 5.68 -4.02 0.43
CA ALA A 40 6.80 -4.17 -0.50
C ALA A 40 6.33 -4.20 -1.97
N ALA A 41 5.29 -4.98 -2.28
CA ALA A 41 4.69 -5.02 -3.61
C ALA A 41 4.18 -3.65 -4.06
N LYS A 42 3.55 -2.89 -3.15
CA LYS A 42 3.05 -1.55 -3.44
C LYS A 42 4.19 -0.55 -3.72
N ASP A 43 5.28 -0.62 -2.96
CA ASP A 43 6.44 0.25 -3.17
C ASP A 43 7.16 -0.07 -4.49
N MET A 44 7.22 -1.35 -4.89
CA MET A 44 7.71 -1.74 -6.22
C MET A 44 6.83 -1.17 -7.36
N LEU A 45 5.50 -1.28 -7.24
CA LEU A 45 4.58 -0.72 -8.25
C LEU A 45 4.67 0.81 -8.33
N ASN A 46 4.85 1.49 -7.21
CA ASN A 46 5.08 2.93 -7.18
C ASN A 46 6.41 3.29 -7.87
N THR A 47 7.46 2.51 -7.62
CA THR A 47 8.78 2.71 -8.25
C THR A 47 8.69 2.50 -9.76
N ALA A 48 8.03 1.42 -10.20
CA ALA A 48 7.75 1.17 -11.61
C ALA A 48 6.93 2.31 -12.24
N THR A 49 5.99 2.89 -11.49
CA THR A 49 5.22 4.05 -11.93
C THR A 49 6.10 5.27 -12.15
N LEU A 50 6.99 5.57 -11.21
CA LEU A 50 7.93 6.69 -11.34
C LEU A 50 8.93 6.48 -12.49
N ALA A 51 9.40 5.25 -12.68
CA ALA A 51 10.37 4.93 -13.71
C ALA A 51 9.79 4.95 -15.13
N THR A 52 8.54 4.50 -15.29
CA THR A 52 7.91 4.32 -16.61
C THR A 52 6.89 5.39 -16.97
N GLY A 53 6.40 6.15 -15.99
CA GLY A 53 5.25 7.06 -16.13
C GLY A 53 3.89 6.34 -16.20
N ILE A 54 3.87 5.00 -16.21
CA ILE A 54 2.64 4.20 -16.25
C ILE A 54 2.11 4.03 -14.83
N PRO A 55 0.84 4.34 -14.53
CA PRO A 55 0.31 4.37 -13.16
C PRO A 55 0.04 2.96 -12.58
N PHE A 56 1.06 2.10 -12.49
CA PHE A 56 0.95 0.75 -11.92
C PHE A 56 0.43 0.73 -10.47
N ALA A 57 0.54 1.85 -9.76
CA ALA A 57 -0.07 2.04 -8.44
C ALA A 57 -1.58 1.72 -8.40
N VAL A 58 -2.31 1.84 -9.52
CA VAL A 58 -3.74 1.48 -9.60
C VAL A 58 -3.98 -0.01 -9.35
N LEU A 59 -3.00 -0.87 -9.63
CA LEU A 59 -3.09 -2.31 -9.40
C LEU A 59 -2.87 -2.70 -7.93
N GLY A 60 -2.38 -1.78 -7.09
CA GLY A 60 -1.97 -2.10 -5.72
C GLY A 60 -3.11 -2.60 -4.82
N LYS A 61 -4.35 -2.12 -5.02
CA LYS A 61 -5.52 -2.61 -4.27
C LYS A 61 -5.97 -4.00 -4.74
N PRO A 62 -6.19 -4.24 -6.05
CA PRO A 62 -6.46 -5.57 -6.57
C PRO A 62 -5.40 -6.59 -6.17
N SER A 63 -4.11 -6.30 -6.44
CA SER A 63 -3.03 -7.24 -6.17
C SER A 63 -2.87 -7.52 -4.68
N GLY A 64 -2.99 -6.50 -3.83
CA GLY A 64 -2.94 -6.66 -2.37
C GLY A 64 -4.07 -7.54 -1.84
N TYR A 65 -5.30 -7.35 -2.33
CA TYR A 65 -6.44 -8.19 -1.92
C TYR A 65 -6.21 -9.66 -2.25
N TRP A 66 -5.86 -9.97 -3.50
CA TRP A 66 -5.65 -11.35 -3.94
C TRP A 66 -4.43 -11.99 -3.27
N LEU A 67 -3.39 -11.21 -2.97
CA LEU A 67 -2.23 -11.66 -2.24
C LEU A 67 -2.58 -12.01 -0.78
N ASP A 68 -3.38 -11.17 -0.11
CA ASP A 68 -3.84 -11.45 1.26
C ASP A 68 -4.68 -12.74 1.32
N VAL A 69 -5.53 -12.97 0.32
CA VAL A 69 -6.31 -14.22 0.16
C VAL A 69 -5.37 -15.40 -0.08
N ALA A 70 -4.42 -15.28 -1.02
CA ALA A 70 -3.47 -16.35 -1.33
C ALA A 70 -2.53 -16.70 -0.16
N GLN A 71 -2.23 -15.74 0.72
CA GLN A 71 -1.43 -15.94 1.93
C GLN A 71 -2.25 -16.48 3.12
N GLY A 72 -3.56 -16.69 2.95
CA GLY A 72 -4.45 -17.12 4.03
C GLY A 72 -4.61 -16.08 5.14
N LYS A 73 -4.26 -14.81 4.86
CA LYS A 73 -4.48 -13.69 5.79
C LYS A 73 -5.93 -13.22 5.79
N LYS A 74 -6.67 -13.55 4.73
CA LYS A 74 -8.10 -13.32 4.55
C LYS A 74 -8.71 -14.58 3.95
N ASP A 75 -9.95 -14.85 4.29
CA ASP A 75 -10.72 -15.94 3.68
C ASP A 75 -10.94 -15.71 2.19
N ALA A 76 -11.33 -16.77 1.49
CA ALA A 76 -11.74 -16.65 0.10
C ALA A 76 -13.09 -15.92 0.02
N PRO A 77 -13.32 -15.04 -0.97
CA PRO A 77 -14.59 -14.37 -1.12
C PRO A 77 -15.75 -15.36 -1.28
N ASP A 78 -16.84 -15.13 -0.54
CA ASP A 78 -18.02 -16.00 -0.52
C ASP A 78 -18.79 -16.02 -1.85
N GLY A 79 -18.57 -15.03 -2.71
CA GLY A 79 -19.22 -14.96 -4.01
C GLY A 79 -18.68 -13.85 -4.92
N ILE A 80 -19.23 -13.76 -6.13
CA ILE A 80 -18.78 -12.82 -7.16
C ILE A 80 -18.87 -11.37 -6.69
N TYR A 81 -19.92 -11.02 -5.95
CA TYR A 81 -20.10 -9.67 -5.43
C TYR A 81 -19.01 -9.28 -4.42
N ASP A 82 -18.66 -10.19 -3.52
CA ASP A 82 -17.60 -9.96 -2.54
C ASP A 82 -16.21 -9.96 -3.20
N ALA A 83 -15.94 -10.87 -4.13
CA ALA A 83 -14.70 -10.87 -4.91
C ALA A 83 -14.51 -9.56 -5.69
N THR A 84 -15.57 -9.05 -6.31
CA THR A 84 -15.54 -7.81 -7.09
C THR A 84 -15.30 -6.60 -6.18
N ARG A 85 -16.05 -6.52 -5.07
CA ARG A 85 -15.87 -5.49 -4.05
C ARG A 85 -14.47 -5.54 -3.47
N GLY A 86 -13.99 -6.73 -3.11
CA GLY A 86 -12.67 -6.97 -2.56
C GLY A 86 -11.56 -6.54 -3.50
N THR A 87 -11.68 -6.88 -4.78
CA THR A 87 -10.73 -6.50 -5.82
C THR A 87 -10.66 -4.97 -6.01
N ILE A 88 -11.81 -4.28 -6.04
CA ILE A 88 -11.85 -2.82 -6.24
C ILE A 88 -11.39 -2.07 -4.98
N THR A 89 -11.86 -2.52 -3.82
CA THR A 89 -11.67 -1.78 -2.55
C THR A 89 -10.40 -2.16 -1.81
N GLY A 90 -9.82 -3.33 -2.08
CA GLY A 90 -8.73 -3.91 -1.30
C GLY A 90 -9.17 -4.52 0.04
N LYS A 91 -10.48 -4.58 0.32
CA LYS A 91 -11.06 -4.92 1.63
C LYS A 91 -12.07 -6.06 1.51
N HIS A 92 -12.05 -6.98 2.47
CA HIS A 92 -13.10 -7.99 2.60
C HIS A 92 -14.44 -7.36 3.00
N ALA A 93 -15.55 -8.02 2.64
CA ALA A 93 -16.84 -7.69 3.25
C ALA A 93 -16.75 -7.89 4.78
N PRO A 94 -17.31 -6.96 5.58
CA PRO A 94 -17.58 -7.24 6.98
C PRO A 94 -18.60 -8.38 7.04
N GLU A 95 -18.37 -9.30 7.97
CA GLU A 95 -19.33 -10.29 8.44
C GLU A 95 -20.60 -9.66 9.01
#